data_AF-L7UEW7-F1
#
_entry.id   AF-L7UEW7-F1
#
_cell.length_a   1.000
_cell.length_b   1.000
_cell.length_c   1.000
_cell.angle_alpha   90.00
_cell.angle_beta   90.00
_cell.angle_gamma   90.00
#
_symmetry.space_group_name_H-M   'P 1'
#
loop_
_entity.id
_entity.type
_entity.pdbx_description
1 polymer ?
#
loop_
_entity_poly.entity_id
_entity_poly.type
_entity_poly.pdbx_seq_one_letter_code
_entity_poly.pdbx_strand_id
1 'polypeptide(L)'
;MNVISSALVAGLLLAGSAQAQHRHPQGERAQDRREIRETRRELRDDRHDVAELRAVLSRFDSAWARRDVREMSAVEDRLRELLRAEMRESRRELSSANAESHRSQRELRAEQWEARDDASWGRRHPRREVRDDRRDARDDRRDVRAEVASIRTRQAIARELMELDGRRNGGALHRKRDLIQELIELAEREIHQGRQELKEDQRELREDRRGGWRG
;
A
#
# COMPACT_ATOMS: atom_id res chain seq x y z
N MET A 1 -0.59 -24.36 5.95
CA MET A 1 0.47 -23.50 5.38
C MET A 1 -0.18 -22.70 4.27
N ASN A 2 -0.66 -21.50 4.59
CA ASN A 2 -1.33 -20.63 3.62
C ASN A 2 -0.39 -19.46 3.35
N VAL A 3 0.23 -19.50 2.17
CA VAL A 3 0.81 -18.35 1.46
C VAL A 3 -0.34 -17.49 0.91
N ILE A 4 -0.06 -16.22 0.55
CA ILE A 4 -0.83 -15.21 -0.27
C ILE A 4 -0.87 -13.85 0.50
N SER A 5 -0.61 -12.63 -0.03
CA SER A 5 -0.64 -11.97 -1.36
C SER A 5 0.60 -11.05 -1.50
N SER A 6 1.62 -11.24 -2.34
CA SER A 6 1.72 -10.97 -3.78
C SER A 6 1.20 -9.61 -4.27
N ALA A 7 1.86 -8.50 -3.87
CA ALA A 7 2.04 -7.35 -4.76
C ALA A 7 2.98 -7.78 -5.90
N LEU A 8 2.41 -8.12 -7.06
CA LEU A 8 3.15 -8.43 -8.28
C LEU A 8 2.88 -7.32 -9.28
N VAL A 9 3.83 -6.38 -9.30
CA VAL A 9 4.20 -5.54 -10.43
C VAL A 9 4.03 -6.33 -11.73
N ALA A 10 3.03 -5.96 -12.54
CA ALA A 10 2.98 -6.35 -13.94
C ALA A 10 3.31 -5.12 -14.78
N GLY A 11 4.55 -5.07 -15.26
CA GLY A 11 4.99 -4.16 -16.32
C GLY A 11 6.10 -4.84 -17.09
N LEU A 12 5.73 -5.85 -17.88
CA LEU A 12 6.67 -6.63 -18.71
C LEU A 12 6.51 -6.23 -20.20
N LEU A 13 7.60 -5.68 -20.73
CA LEU A 13 8.07 -5.62 -22.14
C LEU A 13 7.33 -4.77 -23.19
N LEU A 14 8.07 -3.83 -23.78
CA LEU A 14 8.58 -3.95 -25.17
C LEU A 14 9.67 -2.93 -25.48
N ALA A 15 10.78 -3.43 -26.05
CA ALA A 15 11.87 -2.66 -26.59
C ALA A 15 11.57 -2.20 -28.02
N GLY A 16 11.95 -0.95 -28.33
CA GLY A 16 12.42 -0.50 -29.64
C GLY A 16 11.47 -0.58 -30.84
N SER A 17 10.85 0.54 -31.20
CA SER A 17 10.95 1.15 -32.55
C SER A 17 10.12 2.44 -32.62
N ALA A 18 10.75 3.48 -33.16
CA ALA A 18 10.12 4.76 -33.43
C ALA A 18 9.03 4.59 -34.50
N GLN A 19 7.77 4.72 -34.12
CA GLN A 19 6.65 5.03 -35.02
C GLN A 19 5.55 5.73 -34.20
N ALA A 20 5.48 7.05 -34.34
CA ALA A 20 4.38 7.87 -33.85
C ALA A 20 3.08 7.48 -34.57
N GLN A 21 2.25 6.64 -33.96
CA GLN A 21 0.87 6.38 -34.36
C GLN A 21 -0.01 6.20 -33.10
N HIS A 22 -0.97 7.12 -32.92
CA HIS A 22 -2.05 7.05 -31.93
C HIS A 22 -2.68 5.66 -31.83
N ARG A 23 -2.49 4.97 -30.70
CA ARG A 23 -3.12 3.69 -30.27
C ARG A 23 -2.56 3.36 -28.86
N HIS A 24 -3.29 3.20 -27.74
CA HIS A 24 -4.61 2.62 -27.51
C HIS A 24 -5.24 3.02 -26.13
N PRO A 25 -6.42 3.68 -26.07
CA PRO A 25 -7.21 3.83 -24.83
C PRO A 25 -7.83 2.52 -24.29
N GLN A 26 -7.42 1.36 -24.81
CA GLN A 26 -7.87 0.03 -24.39
C GLN A 26 -6.88 -0.63 -23.43
N GLY A 27 -5.58 -0.31 -23.52
CA GLY A 27 -4.54 -0.84 -22.65
C GLY A 27 -4.64 -0.26 -21.24
N GLU A 28 -4.71 1.07 -21.14
CA GLU A 28 -4.93 1.83 -19.90
C GLU A 28 -6.18 1.31 -19.16
N ARG A 29 -7.33 1.22 -19.84
CA ARG A 29 -8.56 0.68 -19.24
C ARG A 29 -8.48 -0.77 -18.74
N ALA A 30 -7.61 -1.59 -19.33
CA ALA A 30 -7.39 -2.95 -18.87
C ALA A 30 -6.51 -2.96 -17.61
N GLN A 31 -5.56 -2.03 -17.55
CA GLN A 31 -4.69 -1.78 -16.41
C GLN A 31 -5.46 -1.20 -15.20
N ASP A 32 -6.28 -0.17 -15.37
CA ASP A 32 -7.11 0.39 -14.28
C ASP A 32 -8.04 -0.67 -13.67
N ARG A 33 -8.58 -1.57 -14.52
CA ARG A 33 -9.44 -2.67 -14.05
C ARG A 33 -8.67 -3.72 -13.27
N ARG A 34 -7.40 -3.92 -13.59
CA ARG A 34 -6.52 -4.83 -12.87
C ARG A 34 -6.18 -4.23 -11.51
N GLU A 35 -5.81 -2.96 -11.46
CA GLU A 35 -5.53 -2.20 -10.24
C GLU A 35 -6.73 -2.21 -9.29
N ILE A 36 -7.94 -1.86 -9.76
CA ILE A 36 -9.18 -1.94 -8.95
C ILE A 36 -9.42 -3.35 -8.38
N ARG A 37 -9.04 -4.42 -9.10
CA ARG A 37 -9.19 -5.80 -8.61
C ARG A 37 -8.13 -6.13 -7.55
N GLU A 38 -6.92 -5.64 -7.73
CA GLU A 38 -5.79 -5.78 -6.81
C GLU A 38 -6.11 -5.06 -5.49
N THR A 39 -6.49 -3.78 -5.53
CA THR A 39 -6.92 -3.00 -4.35
C THR A 39 -8.09 -3.63 -3.60
N ARG A 40 -9.05 -4.25 -4.31
CA ARG A 40 -10.16 -4.96 -3.65
C ARG A 40 -9.72 -6.21 -2.92
N ARG A 41 -8.70 -6.89 -3.45
CA ARG A 41 -8.13 -8.08 -2.83
C ARG A 41 -7.34 -7.67 -1.59
N GLU A 42 -6.50 -6.65 -1.69
CA GLU A 42 -5.76 -6.06 -0.57
C GLU A 42 -6.71 -5.66 0.56
N LEU A 43 -7.75 -4.86 0.26
CA LEU A 43 -8.77 -4.49 1.25
C LEU A 43 -9.52 -5.66 1.89
N ARG A 44 -9.53 -6.84 1.26
CA ARG A 44 -10.10 -8.05 1.85
C ARG A 44 -9.09 -8.71 2.79
N ASP A 45 -7.83 -8.78 2.37
CA ASP A 45 -6.73 -9.34 3.14
C ASP A 45 -6.48 -8.46 4.41
N ASP A 46 -6.43 -7.13 4.29
CA ASP A 46 -6.30 -6.21 5.44
C ASP A 46 -7.41 -6.39 6.48
N ARG A 47 -8.65 -6.61 6.02
CA ARG A 47 -9.79 -6.87 6.92
C ARG A 47 -9.63 -8.17 7.67
N HIS A 48 -9.04 -9.17 7.03
CA HIS A 48 -8.72 -10.43 7.66
C HIS A 48 -7.65 -10.21 8.74
N ASP A 49 -6.62 -9.41 8.47
CA ASP A 49 -5.55 -9.13 9.43
C ASP A 49 -6.04 -8.33 10.65
N VAL A 50 -6.91 -7.34 10.45
CA VAL A 50 -7.61 -6.67 11.55
C VAL A 50 -8.45 -7.65 12.37
N ALA A 51 -9.15 -8.58 11.72
CA ALA A 51 -9.93 -9.59 12.42
C ALA A 51 -9.02 -10.53 13.23
N GLU A 52 -7.87 -10.93 12.70
CA GLU A 52 -6.89 -11.73 13.41
C GLU A 52 -6.29 -10.99 14.62
N LEU A 53 -5.90 -9.72 14.46
CA LEU A 53 -5.38 -8.90 15.57
C LEU A 53 -6.42 -8.72 16.68
N ARG A 54 -7.69 -8.49 16.33
CA ARG A 54 -8.79 -8.43 17.30
C ARG A 54 -9.01 -9.76 18.02
N ALA A 55 -8.88 -10.88 17.31
CA ALA A 55 -8.96 -12.20 17.92
C ALA A 55 -7.80 -12.44 18.90
N VAL A 56 -6.58 -12.00 18.55
CA VAL A 56 -5.41 -12.02 19.44
C VAL A 56 -5.65 -11.18 20.69
N LEU A 57 -6.18 -9.96 20.55
CA LEU A 57 -6.52 -9.10 21.68
C LEU A 57 -7.58 -9.74 22.60
N SER A 58 -8.63 -10.33 22.03
CA SER A 58 -9.66 -11.01 22.82
C SER A 58 -9.11 -12.21 23.59
N ARG A 59 -8.21 -13.00 22.98
CA ARG A 59 -7.51 -14.09 23.65
C ARG A 59 -6.56 -13.58 24.73
N PHE A 60 -5.84 -12.48 24.47
CA PHE A 60 -4.99 -11.81 25.45
C PHE A 60 -5.78 -11.42 26.69
N ASP A 61 -6.89 -10.69 26.53
CA ASP A 61 -7.75 -10.24 27.63
C ASP A 61 -8.30 -11.44 28.43
N SER A 62 -8.73 -12.50 27.72
CA SER A 62 -9.23 -13.73 28.34
C SER A 62 -8.15 -14.51 29.10
N ALA A 63 -6.92 -14.58 28.56
CA ALA A 63 -5.78 -15.23 29.22
C ALA A 63 -5.37 -14.45 30.47
N TRP A 64 -5.35 -13.12 30.37
CA TRP A 64 -5.02 -12.24 31.48
C TRP A 64 -6.04 -12.35 32.62
N ALA A 65 -7.34 -12.29 32.33
CA ALA A 65 -8.40 -12.42 33.33
C ALA A 65 -8.32 -13.75 34.09
N ARG A 66 -7.99 -14.84 33.39
CA ARG A 66 -7.85 -16.19 33.95
C ARG A 66 -6.47 -16.47 34.55
N ARG A 67 -5.51 -15.54 34.42
CA ARG A 67 -4.09 -15.74 34.76
C ARG A 67 -3.48 -16.98 34.09
N ASP A 68 -3.92 -17.28 32.87
CA ASP A 68 -3.46 -18.43 32.11
C ASP A 68 -2.13 -18.11 31.41
N VAL A 69 -1.04 -18.56 32.01
CA VAL A 69 0.32 -18.30 31.50
C VAL A 69 0.57 -19.00 30.17
N ARG A 70 0.00 -20.20 29.96
CA ARG A 70 0.22 -20.96 28.72
C ARG A 70 -0.49 -20.28 27.56
N GLU A 71 -1.74 -19.88 27.75
CA GLU A 71 -2.49 -19.14 26.73
C GLU A 71 -1.84 -17.78 26.46
N MET A 72 -1.33 -17.08 27.49
CA MET A 72 -0.60 -15.83 27.31
C MET A 72 0.63 -16.00 26.40
N SER A 73 1.41 -17.04 26.61
CA SER A 73 2.56 -17.35 25.73
C SER A 73 2.12 -17.69 24.31
N ALA A 74 1.02 -18.43 24.12
CA ALA A 74 0.47 -18.74 22.80
C ALA A 74 -0.01 -17.49 22.05
N VAL A 75 -0.61 -16.53 22.78
CA VAL A 75 -1.00 -15.22 22.25
C VAL A 75 0.22 -14.41 21.81
N GLU A 76 1.28 -14.39 22.62
CA GLU A 76 2.54 -13.73 22.28
C GLU A 76 3.22 -14.36 21.05
N ASP A 77 3.27 -15.69 20.99
CA ASP A 77 3.78 -16.41 19.82
C ASP A 77 3.00 -16.05 18.56
N ARG A 78 1.66 -16.05 18.63
CA ARG A 78 0.81 -15.66 17.49
C ARG A 78 1.02 -14.21 17.08
N LEU A 79 1.14 -13.29 18.04
CA LEU A 79 1.41 -11.89 17.76
C LEU A 79 2.78 -11.71 17.07
N ARG A 80 3.82 -12.45 17.50
CA ARG A 80 5.13 -12.46 16.83
C ARG A 80 5.05 -12.99 15.40
N GLU A 81 4.25 -14.02 15.14
CA GLU A 81 4.03 -14.54 13.79
C GLU A 81 3.39 -13.50 12.88
N LEU A 82 2.31 -12.86 13.34
CA LEU A 82 1.60 -11.82 12.63
C LEU A 82 2.52 -10.64 12.29
N LEU A 83 3.21 -10.10 13.29
CA LEU A 83 4.14 -8.98 13.08
C LEU A 83 5.28 -9.34 12.14
N ARG A 84 5.78 -10.58 12.16
CA ARG A 84 6.81 -11.02 11.21
C ARG A 84 6.27 -11.15 9.79
N ALA A 85 5.01 -11.57 9.62
CA ALA A 85 4.37 -11.63 8.32
C ALA A 85 4.20 -10.22 7.76
N GLU A 86 3.55 -9.35 8.53
CA GLU A 86 3.33 -7.94 8.22
C GLU A 86 4.64 -7.23 7.85
N MET A 87 5.67 -7.32 8.70
CA MET A 87 6.95 -6.66 8.44
C MET A 87 7.67 -7.16 7.18
N ARG A 88 7.42 -8.39 6.72
CA ARG A 88 7.97 -8.87 5.43
C ARG A 88 7.17 -8.31 4.26
N GLU A 89 5.88 -8.16 4.42
CA GLU A 89 4.96 -7.63 3.43
C GLU A 89 5.19 -6.14 3.21
N SER A 90 5.17 -5.32 4.26
CA SER A 90 5.42 -3.88 4.16
C SER A 90 6.79 -3.58 3.52
N ARG A 91 7.80 -4.43 3.74
CA ARG A 91 9.12 -4.28 3.07
C ARG A 91 9.05 -4.52 1.57
N ARG A 92 8.22 -5.46 1.11
CA ARG A 92 8.00 -5.72 -0.32
C ARG A 92 7.23 -4.55 -0.93
N GLU A 93 6.18 -4.09 -0.28
CA GLU A 93 5.37 -2.94 -0.71
C GLU A 93 6.21 -1.67 -0.81
N LEU A 94 7.01 -1.37 0.21
CA LEU A 94 7.95 -0.24 0.17
C LEU A 94 8.93 -0.34 -1.01
N SER A 95 9.40 -1.55 -1.34
CA SER A 95 10.27 -1.75 -2.50
C SER A 95 9.53 -1.49 -3.81
N SER A 96 8.27 -1.92 -3.91
CA SER A 96 7.41 -1.68 -5.07
C SER A 96 7.11 -0.18 -5.24
N ALA A 97 6.66 0.50 -4.18
CA ALA A 97 6.37 1.93 -4.17
C ALA A 97 7.61 2.77 -4.51
N ASN A 98 8.79 2.38 -4.04
CA ASN A 98 10.04 3.05 -4.44
C ASN A 98 10.35 2.84 -5.92
N ALA A 99 10.17 1.63 -6.44
CA ALA A 99 10.42 1.33 -7.85
C ALA A 99 9.48 2.14 -8.76
N GLU A 100 8.21 2.25 -8.38
CA GLU A 100 7.19 3.07 -9.03
C GLU A 100 7.53 4.56 -8.98
N SER A 101 7.83 5.11 -7.79
CA SER A 101 8.24 6.52 -7.68
C SER A 101 9.49 6.84 -8.50
N HIS A 102 10.41 5.88 -8.66
CA HIS A 102 11.56 6.03 -9.53
C HIS A 102 11.21 5.98 -11.02
N ARG A 103 10.19 5.23 -11.41
CA ARG A 103 9.70 5.14 -12.80
C ARG A 103 9.00 6.45 -13.18
N SER A 104 8.04 6.92 -12.40
CA SER A 104 7.28 8.16 -12.67
C SER A 104 8.21 9.39 -12.71
N GLN A 105 9.28 9.38 -11.90
CA GLN A 105 10.31 10.42 -11.99
C GLN A 105 11.15 10.38 -13.28
N ARG A 106 11.32 9.21 -13.91
CA ARG A 106 11.99 9.10 -15.21
C ARG A 106 11.06 9.53 -16.33
N GLU A 107 9.80 9.11 -16.29
CA GLU A 107 8.75 9.50 -17.25
C GLU A 107 8.59 11.02 -17.27
N LEU A 108 8.42 11.63 -16.10
CA LEU A 108 8.41 13.08 -15.95
C LEU A 108 9.61 13.82 -16.55
N ARG A 109 10.80 13.22 -16.47
CA ARG A 109 12.01 13.80 -17.05
C ARG A 109 11.99 13.64 -18.56
N ALA A 110 11.63 12.46 -19.06
CA ALA A 110 11.49 12.19 -20.49
C ALA A 110 10.50 13.16 -21.13
N GLU A 111 9.30 13.32 -20.55
CA GLU A 111 8.30 14.28 -21.04
C GLU A 111 8.81 15.72 -21.00
N GLN A 112 9.56 16.11 -19.95
CA GLN A 112 10.15 17.44 -19.89
C GLN A 112 11.22 17.66 -20.98
N TRP A 113 11.96 16.62 -21.36
CA TRP A 113 12.90 16.67 -22.47
C TRP A 113 12.17 16.77 -23.81
N GLU A 114 11.14 15.95 -24.02
CA GLU A 114 10.31 15.97 -25.23
C GLU A 114 9.60 17.31 -25.40
N ALA A 115 9.00 17.86 -24.34
CA ALA A 115 8.38 19.18 -24.36
C ALA A 115 9.37 20.31 -24.69
N ARG A 116 10.65 20.18 -24.30
CA ARG A 116 11.70 21.13 -24.66
C ARG A 116 12.15 20.98 -26.11
N ASP A 117 12.32 19.74 -26.57
CA ASP A 117 12.69 19.45 -27.97
C ASP A 117 11.59 19.94 -28.91
N ASP A 118 10.33 19.62 -28.64
CA ASP A 118 9.18 20.09 -29.41
C ASP A 118 9.11 21.61 -29.46
N ALA A 119 9.33 22.29 -28.34
CA ALA A 119 9.39 23.75 -28.31
C ALA A 119 10.52 24.31 -29.19
N SER A 120 11.66 23.61 -29.27
CA SER A 120 12.78 24.00 -30.15
C SER A 120 12.44 23.84 -31.63
N TRP A 121 11.58 22.89 -31.99
CA TRP A 121 11.06 22.67 -33.34
C TRP A 121 9.76 23.43 -33.65
N GLY A 122 9.31 24.31 -32.75
CA GLY A 122 8.05 25.07 -32.89
C GLY A 122 6.78 24.22 -32.80
N ARG A 123 6.88 22.97 -32.33
CA ARG A 123 5.76 22.07 -32.10
C ARG A 123 5.11 22.38 -30.75
N ARG A 124 3.78 22.27 -30.70
CA ARG A 124 3.01 22.53 -29.47
C ARG A 124 2.86 21.22 -28.70
N HIS A 125 3.68 21.02 -27.69
CA HIS A 125 3.50 19.89 -26.77
C HIS A 125 2.20 20.07 -25.97
N PRO A 126 1.37 19.03 -25.82
CA PRO A 126 0.18 19.08 -24.99
C PRO A 126 0.59 19.34 -23.52
N ARG A 127 0.18 20.49 -22.98
CA ARG A 127 0.47 20.90 -21.58
C ARG A 127 -0.27 20.07 -20.53
N ARG A 128 -1.16 19.18 -20.96
CA ARG A 128 -2.00 18.35 -20.10
C ARG A 128 -1.23 17.13 -19.60
N GLU A 129 -0.49 16.46 -20.48
CA GLU A 129 0.34 15.28 -20.17
C GLU A 129 1.39 15.60 -19.09
N VAL A 130 2.21 16.64 -19.31
CA VAL A 130 3.20 17.12 -18.31
C VAL A 130 2.59 17.52 -16.95
N ARG A 131 1.29 17.85 -16.90
CA ARG A 131 0.61 18.18 -15.65
C ARG A 131 0.15 16.92 -14.92
N ASP A 132 -0.27 15.92 -15.67
CA ASP A 132 -0.76 14.63 -15.15
C ASP A 132 0.44 13.83 -14.60
N ASP A 133 1.53 13.69 -15.34
CA ASP A 133 2.78 13.07 -14.85
C ASP A 133 3.35 13.74 -13.57
N ARG A 134 3.16 15.07 -13.44
CA ARG A 134 3.61 15.82 -12.24
C ARG A 134 2.77 15.51 -11.02
N ARG A 135 1.49 15.22 -11.23
CA ARG A 135 0.58 14.77 -10.18
C ARG A 135 0.98 13.35 -9.77
N ASP A 136 1.17 12.45 -10.73
CA ASP A 136 1.47 11.04 -10.46
C ASP A 136 2.77 10.90 -9.64
N ALA A 137 3.86 11.55 -10.08
CA ALA A 137 5.10 11.48 -9.31
C ALA A 137 5.03 12.18 -7.94
N ARG A 138 4.08 13.10 -7.73
CA ARG A 138 3.84 13.69 -6.41
C ARG A 138 3.08 12.70 -5.53
N ASP A 139 2.12 12.00 -6.09
CA ASP A 139 1.29 11.01 -5.40
C ASP A 139 2.15 9.80 -5.02
N ASP A 140 2.96 9.24 -5.92
CA ASP A 140 3.89 8.13 -5.58
C ASP A 140 4.86 8.50 -4.44
N ARG A 141 5.34 9.76 -4.43
CA ARG A 141 6.22 10.24 -3.36
C ARG A 141 5.48 10.38 -2.03
N ARG A 142 4.20 10.74 -2.07
CA ARG A 142 3.36 10.78 -0.87
C ARG A 142 3.16 9.36 -0.35
N ASP A 143 2.93 8.41 -1.23
CA ASP A 143 2.60 7.03 -0.87
C ASP A 143 3.84 6.31 -0.31
N VAL A 144 5.02 6.49 -0.92
CA VAL A 144 6.30 6.05 -0.31
C VAL A 144 6.50 6.63 1.09
N ARG A 145 6.16 7.90 1.32
CA ARG A 145 6.32 8.52 2.65
C ARG A 145 5.32 7.96 3.65
N ALA A 146 4.08 7.72 3.24
CA ALA A 146 3.06 7.09 4.07
C ALA A 146 3.50 5.68 4.47
N GLU A 147 3.99 4.88 3.51
CA GLU A 147 4.46 3.52 3.75
C GLU A 147 5.67 3.49 4.71
N VAL A 148 6.66 4.36 4.50
CA VAL A 148 7.79 4.51 5.43
C VAL A 148 7.32 4.88 6.84
N ALA A 149 6.34 5.76 6.96
CA ALA A 149 5.80 6.16 8.26
C ALA A 149 5.08 5.00 8.94
N SER A 150 4.23 4.25 8.22
CA SER A 150 3.54 3.09 8.78
C SER A 150 4.53 2.00 9.24
N ILE A 151 5.50 1.65 8.40
CA ILE A 151 6.56 0.70 8.75
C ILE A 151 7.30 1.11 10.02
N ARG A 152 7.65 2.38 10.17
CA ARG A 152 8.36 2.87 11.36
C ARG A 152 7.51 2.69 12.62
N THR A 153 6.23 3.01 12.55
CA THR A 153 5.28 2.82 13.66
C THR A 153 5.15 1.35 14.02
N ARG A 154 4.93 0.46 13.04
CA ARG A 154 4.86 -1.00 13.26
C ARG A 154 6.14 -1.54 13.89
N GLN A 155 7.31 -1.10 13.41
CA GLN A 155 8.60 -1.49 13.99
C GLN A 155 8.78 -1.02 15.43
N ALA A 156 8.33 0.19 15.75
CA ALA A 156 8.40 0.70 17.12
C ALA A 156 7.53 -0.14 18.06
N ILE A 157 6.28 -0.41 17.67
CA ILE A 157 5.36 -1.26 18.44
C ILE A 157 5.93 -2.69 18.58
N ALA A 158 6.44 -3.27 17.49
CA ALA A 158 7.01 -4.62 17.52
C ALA A 158 8.23 -4.71 18.45
N ARG A 159 9.11 -3.71 18.46
CA ARG A 159 10.24 -3.65 19.40
C ARG A 159 9.76 -3.61 20.84
N GLU A 160 8.80 -2.74 21.14
CA GLU A 160 8.29 -2.61 22.50
C GLU A 160 7.57 -3.88 22.98
N LEU A 161 6.79 -4.52 22.10
CA LEU A 161 6.17 -5.82 22.40
C LEU A 161 7.23 -6.91 22.70
N MET A 162 8.33 -6.94 21.96
CA MET A 162 9.45 -7.87 22.22
C MET A 162 10.14 -7.59 23.55
N GLU A 163 10.34 -6.32 23.93
CA GLU A 163 10.94 -5.95 25.22
C GLU A 163 10.07 -6.35 26.42
N LEU A 164 8.76 -6.37 26.21
CA LEU A 164 7.77 -6.78 27.20
C LEU A 164 7.56 -8.31 27.22
N ASP A 165 8.10 -9.07 26.28
CA ASP A 165 7.85 -10.51 26.15
C ASP A 165 8.17 -11.28 27.45
N GLY A 166 7.34 -12.25 27.80
CA GLY A 166 7.47 -12.99 29.07
C GLY A 166 7.18 -12.19 30.35
N ARG A 167 7.13 -10.85 30.32
CA ARG A 167 6.75 -10.04 31.49
C ARG A 167 5.25 -10.21 31.79
N ARG A 168 4.92 -10.38 33.07
CA ARG A 168 3.56 -10.68 33.58
C ARG A 168 3.08 -9.74 34.68
N ASN A 169 3.83 -8.70 35.01
CA ASN A 169 3.35 -7.68 35.95
C ASN A 169 2.23 -6.84 35.31
N GLY A 170 1.34 -6.28 36.14
CA GLY A 170 0.15 -5.58 35.65
C GLY A 170 0.46 -4.46 34.65
N GLY A 171 1.47 -3.62 34.92
CA GLY A 171 1.87 -2.54 34.03
C GLY A 171 2.33 -3.03 32.65
N ALA A 172 3.12 -4.10 32.60
CA ALA A 172 3.55 -4.71 31.34
C ALA A 172 2.37 -5.30 30.54
N LEU A 173 1.39 -5.90 31.22
CA LEU A 173 0.21 -6.45 30.55
C LEU A 173 -0.71 -5.35 30.01
N HIS A 174 -0.92 -4.27 30.76
CA HIS A 174 -1.61 -3.08 30.25
C HIS A 174 -0.92 -2.53 29.00
N ARG A 175 0.40 -2.32 29.05
CA ARG A 175 1.13 -1.78 27.90
C ARG A 175 1.07 -2.70 26.68
N LYS A 176 1.17 -4.02 26.85
CA LYS A 176 0.97 -4.98 25.74
C LYS A 176 -0.40 -4.85 25.11
N ARG A 177 -1.44 -4.74 25.93
CA ARG A 177 -2.81 -4.55 25.47
C ARG A 177 -2.94 -3.27 24.65
N ASP A 178 -2.40 -2.16 25.15
CA ASP A 178 -2.42 -0.88 24.46
C ASP A 178 -1.69 -0.96 23.11
N LEU A 179 -0.52 -1.60 23.06
CA LEU A 179 0.24 -1.82 21.81
C LEU A 179 -0.52 -2.67 20.79
N ILE A 180 -1.25 -3.70 21.23
CA ILE A 180 -2.10 -4.50 20.34
C ILE A 180 -3.26 -3.63 19.80
N GLN A 181 -3.83 -2.75 20.62
CA GLN A 181 -4.85 -1.80 20.17
C GLN A 181 -4.28 -0.78 19.17
N GLU A 182 -3.08 -0.25 19.42
CA GLU A 182 -2.38 0.66 18.50
C GLU A 182 -2.14 -0.01 17.12
N LEU A 183 -1.83 -1.31 17.08
CA LEU A 183 -1.72 -2.08 15.83
C LEU A 183 -3.06 -2.20 15.10
N ILE A 184 -4.14 -2.48 15.83
CA ILE A 184 -5.50 -2.57 15.26
C ILE A 184 -5.90 -1.22 14.66
N GLU A 185 -5.69 -0.13 15.38
CA GLU A 185 -6.00 1.22 14.89
C GLU A 185 -5.18 1.60 13.66
N LEU A 186 -3.91 1.17 13.60
CA LEU A 186 -3.06 1.40 12.44
C LEU A 186 -3.60 0.66 11.21
N ALA A 187 -3.90 -0.63 11.33
CA ALA A 187 -4.46 -1.43 10.24
C ALA A 187 -5.86 -0.95 9.81
N GLU A 188 -6.69 -0.46 10.74
CA GLU A 188 -7.98 0.14 10.40
C GLU A 188 -7.85 1.46 9.60
N ARG A 189 -6.82 2.27 9.88
CA ARG A 189 -6.52 3.47 9.09
C ARG A 189 -6.12 3.11 7.66
N GLU A 190 -5.34 2.04 7.48
CA GLU A 190 -4.92 1.55 6.16
C GLU A 190 -6.13 1.08 5.33
N ILE A 191 -7.04 0.29 5.94
CA ILE A 191 -8.31 -0.07 5.29
C ILE A 191 -9.13 1.16 4.90
N HIS A 192 -9.15 2.20 5.73
CA HIS A 192 -9.86 3.43 5.41
C HIS A 192 -9.25 4.13 4.20
N GLN A 193 -7.92 4.25 4.16
CA GLN A 193 -7.17 4.87 3.07
C GLN A 193 -7.39 4.12 1.75
N GLY A 194 -7.18 2.80 1.72
CA GLY A 194 -7.40 2.00 0.52
C GLY A 194 -8.86 2.02 0.03
N ARG A 195 -9.84 2.24 0.92
CA ARG A 195 -11.24 2.46 0.51
C ARG A 195 -11.47 3.82 -0.15
N GLN A 196 -10.73 4.86 0.24
CA GLN A 196 -10.83 6.16 -0.42
C GLN A 196 -10.14 6.11 -1.78
N GLU A 197 -8.95 5.52 -1.87
CA GLU A 197 -8.23 5.29 -3.13
C GLU A 197 -9.12 4.52 -4.13
N LEU A 198 -9.69 3.38 -3.71
CA LEU A 198 -10.62 2.62 -4.55
C LEU A 198 -11.84 3.43 -5.06
N LYS A 199 -12.29 4.44 -4.31
CA LYS A 199 -13.37 5.32 -4.76
C LYS A 199 -12.88 6.36 -5.75
N GLU A 200 -11.66 6.87 -5.55
CA GLU A 200 -11.00 7.81 -6.45
C GLU A 200 -10.74 7.13 -7.81
N ASP A 201 -10.15 5.94 -7.84
CA ASP A 201 -9.90 5.17 -9.07
C ASP A 201 -11.21 4.89 -9.83
N GLN A 202 -12.27 4.52 -9.09
CA GLN A 202 -13.59 4.30 -9.70
C GLN A 202 -14.21 5.57 -10.26
N ARG A 203 -13.89 6.73 -9.68
CA ARG A 203 -14.36 8.02 -10.16
C ARG A 203 -13.61 8.41 -11.42
N GLU A 204 -12.30 8.27 -11.44
CA GLU A 204 -11.46 8.56 -12.62
C GLU A 204 -11.87 7.69 -13.81
N LEU A 205 -12.04 6.38 -13.58
CA LEU A 205 -12.52 5.45 -14.61
C LEU A 205 -13.92 5.78 -15.13
N ARG A 206 -14.76 6.51 -14.37
CA ARG A 206 -16.05 7.02 -14.84
C ARG A 206 -15.90 8.32 -15.61
N GLU A 207 -14.97 9.18 -15.22
CA GLU A 207 -14.68 10.45 -15.89
C GLU A 207 -14.08 10.18 -17.28
N ASP A 208 -13.19 9.20 -17.43
CA ASP A 208 -12.63 8.79 -18.73
C ASP A 208 -13.68 8.21 -19.69
N ARG A 209 -14.66 7.48 -19.14
CA ARG A 209 -15.80 6.99 -19.91
C ARG A 209 -16.67 8.13 -20.44
N ARG A 210 -16.75 9.26 -19.72
CA ARG A 210 -17.54 10.44 -20.14
C ARG A 210 -16.75 11.36 -21.07
N GLY A 211 -15.44 11.47 -20.89
CA GLY A 211 -14.53 12.26 -21.73
C GLY A 211 -14.36 11.70 -23.15
N GLY A 212 -14.42 10.37 -23.31
CA GLY A 212 -14.27 9.71 -24.62
C GLY A 212 -15.44 9.87 -25.61
N TRP A 213 -16.53 10.57 -25.25
CA TRP A 213 -17.73 10.75 -26.10
C TRP A 213 -17.87 12.17 -26.68
N ARG A 214 -16.86 13.04 -26.49
CA ARG A 214 -16.77 14.36 -27.13
C ARG A 214 -15.42 14.48 -27.86
N GLY A 215 -15.32 13.79 -29.00
CA GLY A 215 -14.23 13.89 -29.96
C GLY A 215 -14.79 13.63 -31.34
#